data_AF-G9Y3T3-F1
#
_entry.id   AF-G9Y3T3-F1
#
_cell.length_a   1.000
_cell.length_b   1.000
_cell.length_c   1.000
_cell.angle_alpha   90.00
_cell.angle_beta   90.00
_cell.angle_gamma   90.00
#
_symmetry.space_group_name_H-M   'P 1'
#
loop_
_entity.id
_entity.type
_entity.pdbx_description
1 polymer ?
#
loop_
_entity_poly.entity_id
_entity_poly.type
_entity_poly.pdbx_seq_one_letter_code
_entity_poly.pdbx_strand_id
1 'polypeptide(L)'
;MTHRLMSAIENRDGSALARMSNPATQAMQGVVNPDAENLVDALFRQLKQVFPAASQTNLRRPEDENAAKKQWIAAFAENGIRTREQLSAGMQHARSSESPFWPSPGQFIAWCKQGVLKANGLPSSEELYGLVMEYCANRG
;
A
#
# COMPACT_ATOMS: atom_id res chain seq x y z
N MET A 1 -29.68 -14.54 -27.15
CA MET A 1 -30.08 -13.56 -26.10
C MET A 1 -29.84 -14.20 -24.75
N THR A 2 -29.20 -13.51 -23.81
CA THR A 2 -28.67 -14.11 -22.58
C THR A 2 -29.80 -14.36 -21.56
N HIS A 3 -29.91 -15.61 -21.11
CA HIS A 3 -30.91 -16.08 -20.12
C HIS A 3 -30.99 -15.21 -18.84
N ARG A 4 -29.89 -14.55 -18.49
CA ARG A 4 -29.81 -13.64 -17.34
C ARG A 4 -30.55 -12.32 -17.52
N LEU A 5 -30.67 -11.83 -18.75
CA LEU A 5 -31.40 -10.60 -19.06
C LEU A 5 -32.92 -10.82 -18.95
N MET A 6 -33.40 -11.97 -19.43
CA MET A 6 -34.82 -12.35 -19.34
C MET A 6 -35.26 -12.53 -17.88
N SER A 7 -34.45 -13.17 -17.04
CA SER A 7 -34.74 -13.33 -15.61
C SER A 7 -34.79 -12.00 -14.84
N ALA A 8 -33.94 -11.03 -15.19
CA ALA A 8 -33.96 -9.70 -14.55
C ALA A 8 -35.21 -8.89 -14.90
N ILE A 9 -35.72 -9.05 -16.14
CA ILE A 9 -36.95 -8.39 -16.61
C ILE A 9 -38.18 -9.04 -15.96
N GLU A 10 -38.21 -10.36 -15.87
CA GLU A 10 -39.32 -11.12 -15.27
C GLU A 10 -39.52 -10.77 -13.79
N ASN A 11 -38.43 -10.61 -13.05
CA ASN A 11 -38.47 -10.21 -11.63
C ASN A 11 -38.60 -8.70 -11.40
N ARG A 12 -38.77 -7.90 -12.46
CA ARG A 12 -38.80 -6.42 -12.41
C ARG A 12 -37.64 -5.82 -11.59
N ASP A 13 -36.48 -6.48 -11.62
CA ASP A 13 -35.33 -6.08 -10.81
C ASP A 13 -34.52 -5.01 -11.56
N GLY A 14 -34.95 -3.75 -11.40
CA GLY A 14 -34.29 -2.59 -11.98
C GLY A 14 -32.83 -2.45 -11.55
N SER A 15 -32.44 -3.01 -10.41
CA SER A 15 -31.07 -2.97 -9.92
C SER A 15 -30.16 -3.95 -10.67
N ALA A 16 -30.67 -5.14 -11.03
CA ALA A 16 -29.98 -6.10 -11.87
C ALA A 16 -29.75 -5.52 -13.29
N LEU A 17 -30.75 -4.83 -13.83
CA LEU A 17 -30.65 -4.13 -15.11
C LEU A 17 -29.62 -2.99 -15.07
N ALA A 18 -29.63 -2.17 -14.02
CA ALA A 18 -28.68 -1.06 -13.85
C ALA A 18 -27.22 -1.54 -13.81
N ARG A 19 -26.97 -2.69 -13.16
CA ARG A 19 -25.64 -3.32 -13.11
C ARG A 19 -25.18 -3.84 -14.46
N MET A 20 -26.10 -4.27 -15.32
CA MET A 20 -25.79 -4.74 -16.67
C MET A 20 -25.55 -3.59 -17.65
N SER A 21 -26.18 -2.43 -17.43
CA SER A 21 -26.01 -1.25 -18.29
C SER A 21 -24.73 -0.46 -18.03
N ASN A 22 -24.06 -0.65 -16.88
CA ASN A 22 -22.91 0.18 -16.52
C ASN A 22 -21.68 -0.64 -16.09
N PRO A 23 -20.80 -1.05 -17.03
CA PRO A 23 -19.54 -1.73 -16.69
C PRO A 23 -18.54 -0.80 -15.96
N ALA A 24 -18.78 0.51 -15.92
CA ALA A 24 -17.86 1.50 -15.35
C ALA A 24 -17.95 1.66 -13.82
N THR A 25 -19.01 1.20 -13.15
CA THR A 25 -19.18 1.35 -11.69
C THR A 25 -18.54 0.25 -10.85
N GLN A 26 -18.01 -0.82 -11.45
CA GLN A 26 -17.35 -1.91 -10.71
C GLN A 26 -15.89 -1.59 -10.30
N ALA A 27 -15.29 -0.52 -10.82
CA ALA A 27 -13.91 -0.16 -10.50
C ALA A 27 -13.74 0.55 -9.14
N MET A 28 -14.83 0.91 -8.45
CA MET A 28 -14.78 1.76 -7.24
C MET A 28 -15.54 1.19 -6.04
N GLN A 29 -15.78 -0.12 -6.01
CA GLN A 29 -16.31 -0.81 -4.84
C GLN A 29 -15.41 -1.99 -4.46
N GLY A 30 -14.57 -1.75 -3.45
CA GLY A 30 -14.35 -2.73 -2.39
C GLY A 30 -13.66 -4.05 -2.74
N VAL A 31 -12.87 -4.15 -3.80
CA VAL A 31 -11.93 -5.28 -3.93
C VAL A 31 -10.69 -4.95 -3.11
N VAL A 32 -10.86 -4.93 -1.79
CA VAL A 32 -9.74 -5.18 -0.89
C VAL A 32 -9.36 -6.63 -1.18
N ASN A 33 -8.31 -6.85 -1.97
CA ASN A 33 -7.87 -8.20 -2.28
C ASN A 33 -7.63 -8.91 -0.92
N PRO A 34 -8.26 -10.07 -0.62
CA PRO A 34 -8.03 -10.79 0.64
C PRO A 34 -6.54 -11.07 0.89
N ASP A 35 -5.74 -11.17 -0.17
CA ASP A 35 -4.28 -11.28 -0.07
C ASP A 35 -3.63 -10.00 0.49
N ALA A 36 -4.17 -8.82 0.16
CA ALA A 36 -3.69 -7.54 0.65
C ALA A 36 -4.03 -7.32 2.13
N GLU A 37 -5.22 -7.73 2.58
CA GLU A 37 -5.60 -7.65 4.01
C GLU A 37 -4.67 -8.52 4.87
N ASN A 38 -4.49 -9.79 4.49
CA ASN A 38 -3.60 -10.71 5.21
C ASN A 38 -2.15 -10.21 5.28
N LEU A 39 -1.69 -9.60 4.19
CA LEU A 39 -0.34 -9.08 4.09
C LEU A 39 -0.16 -7.81 4.94
N VAL A 40 -1.15 -6.91 4.98
CA VAL A 40 -1.13 -5.74 5.86
C VAL A 40 -1.27 -6.15 7.33
N ASP A 41 -2.06 -7.18 7.64
CA ASP A 41 -2.15 -7.74 8.99
C ASP A 41 -0.81 -8.32 9.48
N ALA A 42 -0.11 -9.06 8.63
CA ALA A 42 1.24 -9.55 8.93
C ALA A 42 2.21 -8.38 9.15
N LEU A 43 2.16 -7.36 8.28
CA LEU A 43 2.99 -6.17 8.37
C LEU A 43 2.76 -5.41 9.68
N PHE A 44 1.50 -5.18 10.06
CA PHE A 44 1.15 -4.48 11.30
C PHE A 44 1.65 -5.23 12.54
N ARG A 45 1.56 -6.56 12.56
CA ARG A 45 2.13 -7.37 13.66
C ARG A 45 3.64 -7.19 13.77
N GLN A 46 4.35 -7.18 12.64
CA GLN A 46 5.81 -6.99 12.63
C GLN A 46 6.18 -5.56 13.02
N LEU A 47 5.51 -4.55 12.48
CA LEU A 47 5.74 -3.15 12.85
C LEU A 47 5.50 -2.90 14.34
N LYS A 48 4.49 -3.55 14.96
CA LYS A 48 4.24 -3.49 16.42
C LYS A 48 5.37 -4.06 17.26
N GLN A 49 6.12 -5.03 16.73
CA GLN A 49 7.29 -5.58 17.43
C GLN A 49 8.52 -4.67 17.30
N VAL A 50 8.64 -3.94 16.17
CA VAL A 50 9.78 -3.04 15.91
C VAL A 50 9.62 -1.70 16.64
N PHE A 51 8.41 -1.16 16.70
CA PHE A 51 8.14 0.16 17.29
C PHE A 51 7.43 0.02 18.65
N PRO A 52 8.15 0.06 19.77
CA PRO A 52 7.56 -0.15 21.10
C PRO A 52 6.55 0.94 21.48
N ALA A 53 6.66 2.15 20.94
CA ALA A 53 5.70 3.23 21.19
C ALA A 53 4.37 3.05 20.42
N ALA A 54 4.28 2.10 19.49
CA ALA A 54 3.06 1.80 18.74
C ALA A 54 1.85 1.57 19.67
N SER A 55 2.08 0.85 20.76
CA SER A 55 1.10 0.48 21.78
C SER A 55 0.54 1.68 22.56
N GLN A 56 1.16 2.86 22.43
CA GLN A 56 0.75 4.10 23.08
C GLN A 56 0.00 5.06 22.16
N THR A 57 -0.21 4.70 20.89
CA THR A 57 -0.87 5.55 19.89
C THR A 57 -2.33 5.14 19.63
N ASN A 58 -2.98 5.75 18.63
CA ASN A 58 -4.36 5.46 18.18
C ASN A 58 -4.62 3.98 17.79
N LEU A 59 -3.61 3.11 17.78
CA LEU A 59 -3.72 1.67 17.51
C LEU A 59 -4.14 0.84 18.73
N ARG A 60 -4.68 1.48 19.77
CA ARG A 60 -5.04 0.85 21.04
C ARG A 60 -6.33 0.03 20.96
N ARG A 61 -7.27 0.42 20.08
CA ARG A 61 -8.55 -0.27 19.90
C ARG A 61 -8.58 -1.06 18.59
N PRO A 62 -9.24 -2.23 18.55
CA PRO A 62 -9.35 -3.03 17.33
C PRO A 62 -10.05 -2.28 16.17
N GLU A 63 -11.01 -1.41 16.50
CA GLU A 63 -11.75 -0.60 15.54
C GLU A 63 -10.85 0.42 14.83
N ASP A 64 -10.01 1.13 15.58
CA ASP A 64 -9.05 2.10 15.06
C ASP A 64 -7.94 1.42 14.25
N GLU A 65 -7.51 0.23 14.68
CA GLU A 65 -6.54 -0.58 13.93
C GLU A 65 -7.11 -1.01 12.57
N ASN A 66 -8.37 -1.44 12.51
CA ASN A 66 -9.02 -1.83 11.26
C ASN A 66 -9.19 -0.64 10.30
N ALA A 67 -9.51 0.55 10.81
CA ALA A 67 -9.56 1.76 10.01
C ALA A 67 -8.17 2.14 9.47
N ALA A 68 -7.13 2.06 10.30
CA ALA A 68 -5.76 2.30 9.89
C ALA A 68 -5.29 1.32 8.81
N LYS A 69 -5.61 0.02 8.94
CA LYS A 69 -5.28 -1.00 7.93
C LYS A 69 -5.91 -0.69 6.58
N LYS A 70 -7.20 -0.32 6.55
CA LYS A 70 -7.87 0.09 5.31
C LYS A 70 -7.16 1.27 4.64
N GLN A 71 -6.74 2.26 5.43
CA GLN A 71 -5.98 3.40 4.92
C GLN A 71 -4.61 2.99 4.35
N TRP A 72 -3.92 2.06 5.01
CA TRP A 72 -2.64 1.53 4.53
C TRP A 72 -2.81 0.74 3.23
N ILE A 73 -3.85 -0.08 3.12
CA ILE A 73 -4.15 -0.84 1.89
C ILE A 73 -4.43 0.12 0.73
N ALA A 74 -5.24 1.16 0.96
CA ALA A 74 -5.49 2.20 -0.04
C ALA A 74 -4.19 2.90 -0.47
N ALA A 75 -3.38 3.34 0.49
CA ALA A 75 -2.12 4.01 0.21
C ALA A 75 -1.13 3.12 -0.56
N PHE A 76 -1.08 1.82 -0.26
CA PHE A 76 -0.27 0.84 -1.01
C PHE A 76 -0.76 0.64 -2.43
N ALA A 77 -2.08 0.53 -2.62
CA ALA A 77 -2.68 0.40 -3.94
C ALA A 77 -2.41 1.64 -4.82
N GLU A 78 -2.54 2.84 -4.27
CA GLU A 78 -2.25 4.12 -4.92
C GLU A 78 -0.78 4.29 -5.29
N ASN A 79 0.14 3.82 -4.42
CA ASN A 79 1.58 3.98 -4.62
C ASN A 79 2.25 2.80 -5.33
N GLY A 80 1.49 1.79 -5.75
CA GLY A 80 2.01 0.61 -6.45
C GLY A 80 2.86 -0.31 -5.58
N ILE A 81 2.63 -0.34 -4.26
CA ILE A 81 3.24 -1.33 -3.36
C ILE A 81 2.39 -2.61 -3.44
N ARG A 82 2.87 -3.60 -4.20
CA ARG A 82 2.13 -4.84 -4.51
C ARG A 82 2.92 -6.11 -4.27
N THR A 83 4.23 -6.03 -4.07
CA THR A 83 5.09 -7.23 -3.94
C THR A 83 5.63 -7.38 -2.53
N ARG A 84 5.94 -8.63 -2.16
CA ARG A 84 6.49 -8.96 -0.84
C ARG A 84 7.91 -8.39 -0.67
N GLU A 85 8.66 -8.30 -1.75
CA GLU A 85 10.03 -7.75 -1.78
C GLU A 85 10.03 -6.27 -1.40
N GLN A 86 9.06 -5.49 -1.93
CA GLN A 86 8.90 -4.07 -1.57
C GLN A 86 8.64 -3.89 -0.07
N LEU A 87 7.82 -4.75 0.53
CA LEU A 87 7.49 -4.70 1.95
C LEU A 87 8.64 -5.20 2.82
N SER A 88 9.36 -6.23 2.39
CA SER A 88 10.55 -6.73 3.08
C SER A 88 11.63 -5.66 3.15
N ALA A 89 11.84 -4.93 2.05
CA ALA A 89 12.71 -3.76 1.97
C ALA A 89 12.29 -2.66 2.95
N GLY A 90 10.99 -2.32 2.99
CA GLY A 90 10.45 -1.36 3.96
C GLY A 90 10.64 -1.81 5.41
N MET A 91 10.44 -3.09 5.69
CA MET A 91 10.64 -3.69 7.01
C MET A 91 12.12 -3.73 7.43
N GLN A 92 13.04 -3.93 6.49
CA GLN A 92 14.46 -3.83 6.77
C GLN A 92 14.83 -2.41 7.19
N HIS A 93 14.34 -1.40 6.47
CA HIS A 93 14.53 -0.01 6.87
C HIS A 93 13.86 0.31 8.21
N ALA A 94 12.67 -0.21 8.46
CA ALA A 94 11.97 -0.03 9.73
C ALA A 94 12.81 -0.53 10.92
N ARG A 95 13.46 -1.70 10.78
CA ARG A 95 14.37 -2.24 11.81
C ARG A 95 15.65 -1.41 12.00
N SER A 96 16.10 -0.73 10.95
CA SER A 96 17.24 0.20 11.02
C SER A 96 16.83 1.59 11.48
N SER A 97 15.54 1.87 11.68
CA SER A 97 15.08 3.16 12.16
C SER A 97 15.38 3.30 13.64
N GLU A 98 16.01 4.42 14.02
CA GLU A 98 16.25 4.77 15.42
C GLU A 98 15.02 5.36 16.10
N SER A 99 13.95 5.64 15.34
CA SER A 99 12.73 6.21 15.88
C SER A 99 11.90 5.15 16.60
N PRO A 100 11.45 5.38 17.84
CA PRO A 100 10.56 4.46 18.54
C PRO A 100 9.09 4.61 18.08
N PHE A 101 8.79 5.61 17.25
CA PHE A 101 7.42 5.97 16.84
C PHE A 101 6.95 5.22 15.60
N TRP A 102 5.65 4.97 15.55
CA TRP A 102 5.02 4.35 14.39
C TRP A 102 5.14 5.24 13.14
N PRO A 103 5.59 4.70 11.99
CA PRO A 103 5.69 5.48 10.77
C PRO A 103 4.32 5.79 10.17
N SER A 104 4.19 6.91 9.47
CA SER A 104 3.02 7.16 8.63
C SER A 104 2.99 6.21 7.41
N PRO A 105 1.82 5.96 6.80
CA PRO A 105 1.76 5.15 5.58
C PRO A 105 2.69 5.67 4.47
N GLY A 106 2.73 7.00 4.27
CA GLY A 106 3.59 7.63 3.28
C GLY A 106 5.08 7.44 3.57
N GLN A 107 5.47 7.54 4.85
CA GLN A 107 6.86 7.31 5.27
C GLN A 107 7.28 5.85 5.04
N PHE A 108 6.42 4.89 5.36
CA PHE A 108 6.70 3.48 5.11
C PHE A 108 6.81 3.16 3.60
N ILE A 109 5.92 3.75 2.79
CA ILE A 109 5.96 3.63 1.32
C ILE A 109 7.29 4.17 0.76
N ALA A 110 7.79 5.29 1.29
CA ALA A 110 9.08 5.84 0.89
C ALA A 110 10.22 4.84 1.15
N TRP A 111 10.23 4.18 2.31
CA TRP A 111 11.21 3.15 2.64
C TRP A 111 11.12 1.94 1.69
N CYS A 112 9.91 1.49 1.37
CA CYS A 112 9.71 0.42 0.38
C CYS A 112 10.32 0.80 -0.97
N LYS A 113 10.05 2.00 -1.47
CA LYS A 113 10.59 2.49 -2.76
C LYS A 113 12.12 2.60 -2.72
N GLN A 114 12.68 3.15 -1.65
CA GLN A 114 14.14 3.27 -1.47
C GLN A 114 14.84 1.92 -1.47
N GLY A 115 14.31 0.93 -0.76
CA GLY A 115 14.95 -0.39 -0.73
C GLY A 115 14.87 -1.12 -2.07
N VAL A 116 13.81 -0.89 -2.87
CA VAL A 116 13.75 -1.38 -4.25
C VAL A 116 14.79 -0.71 -5.13
N LEU A 117 14.95 0.60 -5.04
CA LEU A 117 16.00 1.33 -5.78
C LEU A 117 17.38 0.76 -5.46
N LYS A 118 17.71 0.60 -4.17
CA LYS A 118 18.97 0.00 -3.72
C LYS A 118 19.15 -1.43 -4.21
N ALA A 119 18.10 -2.26 -4.17
CA ALA A 119 18.16 -3.64 -4.67
C ALA A 119 18.42 -3.73 -6.18
N ASN A 120 18.02 -2.71 -6.94
CA ASN A 120 18.30 -2.58 -8.37
C ASN A 120 19.63 -1.86 -8.66
N GLY A 121 20.44 -1.57 -7.64
CA GLY A 121 21.71 -0.85 -7.77
C GLY A 121 21.56 0.63 -8.13
N LEU A 122 20.36 1.19 -8.00
CA LEU A 122 20.11 2.61 -8.24
C LEU A 122 20.48 3.43 -7.00
N PRO A 123 21.20 4.55 -7.17
CA PRO A 123 21.56 5.44 -6.08
C PRO A 123 20.31 6.09 -5.48
N SER A 124 20.37 6.45 -4.20
CA SER A 124 19.38 7.31 -3.57
C SER A 124 19.36 8.70 -4.22
N SER A 125 18.30 9.48 -3.96
CA SER A 125 18.20 10.84 -4.52
C SER A 125 19.38 11.74 -4.14
N GLU A 126 19.93 11.56 -2.94
CA GLU A 126 21.08 12.33 -2.44
C GLU A 126 22.37 11.88 -3.11
N GLU A 127 22.61 10.56 -3.20
CA GLU A 127 23.77 10.00 -3.91
C GLU A 127 23.74 10.36 -5.40
N LEU A 128 22.56 10.31 -6.04
CA LEU A 128 22.38 10.71 -7.44
C LEU A 128 22.74 12.17 -7.65
N TYR A 129 22.28 13.06 -6.75
CA TYR A 129 22.63 14.48 -6.81
C TYR A 129 24.14 14.67 -6.68
N GLY A 130 24.78 14.00 -5.73
CA GLY A 130 26.24 14.02 -5.56
C GLY A 130 26.99 13.59 -6.82
N LEU A 131 26.61 12.47 -7.42
CA LEU A 131 27.19 11.96 -8.67
C LEU A 131 27.04 12.94 -9.84
N VAL A 132 25.88 13.58 -9.97
CA VAL A 132 25.64 14.58 -11.02
C VAL A 132 26.52 15.81 -10.81
N MET A 133 26.62 16.29 -9.57
CA MET A 133 27.44 17.46 -9.25
C MET A 133 28.94 17.19 -9.45
N GLU A 134 29.42 16.02 -9.03
CA GLU A 134 30.81 15.57 -9.25
C GLU A 134 31.13 15.47 -10.74
N TYR A 135 30.22 14.87 -11.51
CA TYR A 135 30.36 14.79 -12.96
C TYR A 135 30.39 16.16 -13.63
N CYS A 136 29.53 17.09 -13.19
CA CYS A 136 29.55 18.47 -13.67
C CYS A 136 30.86 19.19 -13.32
N ALA A 137 31.45 18.92 -12.15
CA ALA A 137 32.72 19.51 -11.73
C ALA A 137 33.93 18.96 -12.51
N ASN A 138 33.90 17.67 -12.86
CA ASN A 138 34.99 16.97 -13.54
C ASN A 138 34.89 17.01 -15.08
N ARG A 139 33.84 17.63 -15.62
CA ARG A 139 33.69 17.87 -17.07
C ARG A 139 34.44 19.15 -17.46
N GLY A 140 35.75 19.03 -17.56
CA GLY A 140 36.70 19.97 -18.15
C GLY A 140 37.89 19.19 -18.71
#